data_AF-A0A7Y5LHC8-F1
#
_entry.id   AF-A0A7Y5LHC8-F1
#
_cell.length_a   1.000
_cell.length_b   1.000
_cell.length_c   1.000
_cell.angle_alpha   90.00
_cell.angle_beta   90.00
_cell.angle_gamma   90.00
#
_symmetry.space_group_name_H-M   'P 1'
#
loop_
_entity.id
_entity.type
_entity.pdbx_description
1 polymer ?
#
loop_
_entity_poly.entity_id
_entity_poly.type
_entity_poly.pdbx_seq_one_letter_code
_entity_poly.pdbx_strand_id
1 'polypeptide(L)'
;MIENFRRFEAGPDPFERTWLVEFRWLQNAISIRHSDSIDVKFHITTGDESYDRVISLMHTDLLALSRKTGRPITDPWVTRLAALHLKRVLKTGEDLEKTLITPSLADLEEHSAHLVGVTPAMGDATGRRA
;
A
#
# COMPACT_ATOMS: atom_id res chain seq x y z
N MET A 1 3.86 3.00 -14.38
CA MET A 1 3.06 3.67 -13.34
C MET A 1 1.99 2.69 -12.85
N ILE A 2 1.52 2.72 -11.59
CA ILE A 2 0.35 1.89 -11.20
C ILE A 2 -0.90 2.66 -11.61
N GLU A 3 -1.67 2.14 -12.56
CA GLU A 3 -2.91 2.77 -13.03
C GLU A 3 -4.10 2.44 -12.11
N ASN A 4 -4.16 1.21 -11.62
CA ASN A 4 -5.20 0.74 -10.71
C ASN A 4 -4.59 0.13 -9.45
N PHE A 5 -4.72 0.83 -8.32
CA PHE A 5 -4.18 0.40 -7.04
C PHE A 5 -4.95 -0.77 -6.40
N ARG A 6 -6.13 -1.14 -6.94
CA ARG A 6 -6.87 -2.33 -6.49
C ARG A 6 -6.41 -3.60 -7.17
N ARG A 7 -5.87 -3.51 -8.39
CA ARG A 7 -5.36 -4.65 -9.15
C ARG A 7 -4.28 -4.20 -10.11
N PHE A 8 -3.05 -4.68 -9.94
CA PHE A 8 -1.91 -4.29 -10.76
C PHE A 8 -0.84 -5.37 -10.82
N GLU A 9 0.06 -5.26 -11.78
CA GLU A 9 1.24 -6.12 -11.88
C GLU A 9 2.46 -5.45 -11.24
N ALA A 10 3.29 -6.25 -10.58
CA ALA A 10 4.53 -5.83 -9.95
C ALA A 10 5.67 -6.82 -10.25
N GLY A 11 6.85 -6.28 -10.54
CA GLY A 11 8.02 -7.04 -10.94
C GLY A 11 8.78 -6.38 -12.10
N PRO A 12 9.67 -7.12 -12.78
CA PRO A 12 10.13 -8.45 -12.38
C PRO A 12 10.79 -8.44 -11.00
N ASP A 13 10.61 -9.51 -10.24
CA ASP A 13 11.37 -9.75 -8.99
C ASP A 13 12.82 -10.17 -9.32
N PRO A 14 13.71 -10.37 -8.33
CA PRO A 14 15.09 -10.82 -8.57
C PRO A 14 15.22 -12.19 -9.27
N PHE A 15 14.12 -12.95 -9.38
CA PHE A 15 14.02 -14.23 -10.07
C PHE A 15 13.26 -14.11 -11.39
N GLU A 16 13.11 -12.89 -11.92
CA GLU A 16 12.43 -12.56 -13.18
C GLU A 16 10.93 -12.88 -13.21
N ARG A 17 10.28 -13.02 -12.05
CA ARG A 17 8.84 -13.31 -11.95
C ARG A 17 8.03 -12.03 -11.88
N THR A 18 6.86 -12.02 -12.52
CA THR A 18 5.88 -10.93 -12.42
C THR A 18 4.70 -11.39 -11.59
N TRP A 19 4.33 -10.56 -10.61
CA TRP A 19 3.27 -10.84 -9.65
C TRP A 19 2.01 -10.05 -10.01
N LEU A 20 0.87 -10.72 -10.02
CA LEU A 20 -0.43 -10.04 -9.98
C LEU A 20 -0.77 -9.71 -8.53
N VAL A 21 -1.09 -8.45 -8.27
CA VAL A 21 -1.43 -7.94 -6.94
C VAL A 21 -2.90 -7.53 -6.92
N GLU A 22 -3.64 -8.00 -5.92
CA GLU A 22 -5.06 -7.66 -5.72
C GLU A 22 -5.30 -7.14 -4.30
N PHE A 23 -5.88 -5.94 -4.20
CA PHE A 23 -6.32 -5.37 -2.93
C PHE A 23 -7.43 -6.22 -2.31
N ARG A 24 -7.34 -6.48 -1.01
CA ARG A 24 -8.35 -7.22 -0.25
C ARG A 24 -9.07 -6.31 0.73
N TRP A 25 -8.35 -5.70 1.67
CA TRP A 25 -8.95 -4.84 2.69
C TRP A 25 -7.94 -3.84 3.28
N LEU A 26 -8.49 -2.84 3.96
CA LEU A 26 -7.78 -1.89 4.82
C LEU A 26 -8.48 -1.89 6.19
N GLN A 27 -7.71 -1.93 7.28
CA GLN A 27 -8.26 -1.94 8.63
C GLN A 27 -7.31 -1.32 9.66
N ASN A 28 -7.85 -0.66 10.68
CA ASN A 28 -7.06 -0.25 11.84
C ASN A 28 -6.60 -1.50 12.63
N ALA A 29 -5.29 -1.64 12.82
CA ALA A 29 -4.66 -2.80 13.44
C ALA A 29 -4.89 -2.91 14.95
N ILE A 30 -5.36 -1.83 15.62
CA ILE A 30 -5.57 -1.82 17.06
C ILE A 30 -6.57 -2.91 17.50
N SER A 31 -7.60 -3.14 16.69
CA SER A 31 -8.68 -4.07 17.01
C SER A 31 -8.35 -5.53 16.72
N ILE A 32 -7.33 -5.81 15.90
CA ILE A 32 -6.99 -7.18 15.46
C ILE A 32 -5.69 -7.71 16.05
N ARG A 33 -4.74 -6.82 16.37
CA ARG A 33 -3.43 -7.23 16.89
C ARG A 33 -2.78 -6.21 17.85
N HIS A 34 -3.57 -5.32 18.44
CA HIS A 34 -3.12 -4.33 19.43
C HIS A 34 -1.96 -3.44 18.94
N SER A 35 -1.99 -3.01 17.68
CA SER A 35 -0.96 -2.15 17.08
C SER A 35 -1.54 -0.81 16.66
N ASP A 36 -0.81 0.28 16.92
CA ASP A 36 -1.15 1.63 16.44
C ASP A 36 -0.70 1.83 14.99
N SER A 37 -1.39 1.13 14.08
CA SER A 37 -1.10 1.15 12.65
C SER A 37 -2.36 0.90 11.83
N ILE A 38 -2.30 1.25 10.55
CA ILE A 38 -3.30 0.89 9.55
C ILE A 38 -2.73 -0.23 8.69
N ASP A 39 -3.40 -1.38 8.68
CA ASP A 39 -3.00 -2.55 7.91
C ASP A 39 -3.75 -2.57 6.57
N VAL A 40 -3.02 -2.81 5.48
CA VAL A 40 -3.56 -2.96 4.13
C VAL A 40 -3.15 -4.32 3.57
N LYS A 41 -4.13 -5.18 3.32
CA LYS A 41 -3.90 -6.53 2.83
C LYS A 41 -4.04 -6.61 1.31
N PHE A 42 -3.07 -7.29 0.70
CA PHE A 42 -3.06 -7.69 -0.69
C PHE A 42 -2.93 -9.20 -0.80
N HIS A 43 -3.53 -9.74 -1.86
CA HIS A 43 -3.27 -11.09 -2.34
C HIS A 43 -2.34 -10.97 -3.56
N ILE A 44 -1.27 -11.76 -3.58
CA ILE A 44 -0.28 -11.77 -4.66
C ILE A 44 -0.23 -13.17 -5.29
N THR A 45 -0.11 -13.24 -6.62
CA THR A 45 -0.02 -14.49 -7.35
C THR A 45 1.05 -14.45 -8.44
N THR A 46 1.74 -15.57 -8.66
CA THR A 46 2.65 -15.78 -9.80
C THR A 46 2.67 -17.27 -10.17
N GLY A 47 2.24 -17.62 -11.38
CA GLY A 47 2.08 -19.03 -11.76
C GLY A 47 1.21 -19.78 -10.75
N ASP A 48 1.77 -20.83 -10.13
CA ASP A 48 1.10 -21.66 -9.12
C ASP A 48 1.28 -21.15 -7.67
N GLU A 49 2.09 -20.10 -7.46
CA GLU A 49 2.31 -19.52 -6.14
C GLU A 49 1.27 -18.44 -5.84
N SER A 50 0.72 -18.47 -4.62
CA SER A 50 -0.16 -17.42 -4.12
C SER A 50 0.11 -17.14 -2.65
N TYR A 51 0.13 -15.86 -2.28
CA TYR A 51 0.39 -15.44 -0.91
C TYR A 51 -0.43 -14.22 -0.53
N ASP A 52 -0.66 -14.08 0.77
CA ASP A 52 -1.19 -12.85 1.34
C ASP A 52 -0.05 -12.01 1.91
N ARG A 53 -0.09 -10.70 1.66
CA ARG A 53 0.83 -9.72 2.25
C ARG A 53 0.04 -8.58 2.88
N VAL A 54 0.45 -8.19 4.08
CA VAL A 54 -0.13 -7.09 4.83
C VAL A 54 0.93 -6.01 4.98
N ILE A 55 0.67 -4.82 4.44
CA ILE A 55 1.51 -3.65 4.66
C ILE A 55 0.96 -2.90 5.86
N SER A 56 1.76 -2.78 6.91
CA SER A 56 1.38 -2.16 8.17
C SER A 56 1.97 -0.76 8.28
N LEU A 57 1.13 0.26 8.11
CA LEU A 57 1.56 1.65 8.14
C LEU A 57 1.39 2.20 9.55
N MET A 58 2.51 2.46 10.24
CA MET A 58 2.50 3.03 11.59
C MET A 58 1.78 4.37 11.60
N HIS A 59 0.83 4.54 12.52
CA HIS A 59 0.01 5.74 12.58
C HIS A 59 0.85 7.00 12.86
N THR A 60 1.87 6.88 13.72
CA THR A 60 2.85 7.95 13.98
C THR A 60 3.55 8.43 12.72
N ASP A 61 3.95 7.53 11.83
CA ASP A 61 4.66 7.86 10.59
C ASP A 61 3.70 8.49 9.57
N LEU A 62 2.46 7.98 9.48
CA LEU A 62 1.42 8.60 8.66
C LEU A 62 1.11 10.03 9.10
N LEU A 63 1.06 10.30 10.40
CA LEU A 63 0.88 11.64 10.95
C LEU A 63 2.05 12.57 10.64
N ALA A 64 3.29 12.07 10.76
CA ALA A 64 4.48 12.83 10.41
C ALA A 64 4.49 13.21 8.92
N LEU A 65 4.22 12.24 8.04
CA LEU A 65 4.16 12.45 6.60
C LEU A 65 2.99 13.37 6.20
N SER A 66 1.82 13.20 6.82
CA SER A 66 0.64 14.05 6.60
C SER A 66 0.95 15.52 6.91
N ARG A 67 1.58 15.80 8.07
CA ARG A 67 2.03 17.15 8.44
C ARG A 67 3.06 17.71 7.45
N LYS A 68 4.05 16.89 7.05
CA LYS A 68 5.11 17.31 6.11
C LYS A 68 4.57 17.65 4.72
N THR A 69 3.56 16.93 4.26
CA THR A 69 3.01 17.07 2.89
C THR A 69 1.74 17.91 2.80
N GLY A 70 1.14 18.27 3.94
CA GLY A 70 -0.15 18.94 3.99
C GLY A 70 -1.32 18.09 3.49
N ARG A 71 -1.14 16.77 3.36
CA ARG A 71 -2.16 15.85 2.85
C ARG A 71 -2.92 15.19 4.01
N PRO A 72 -4.26 15.18 4.00
CA PRO A 72 -5.02 14.46 5.01
C PRO A 72 -4.84 12.95 4.88
N ILE A 73 -4.85 12.26 6.02
CA ILE A 73 -4.85 10.79 6.04
C ILE A 73 -6.23 10.30 5.57
N THR A 74 -6.24 9.58 4.45
CA THR A 74 -7.47 9.03 3.85
C THR A 74 -7.21 7.61 3.35
N ASP A 75 -8.24 6.76 3.31
CA ASP A 75 -8.12 5.38 2.83
C ASP A 75 -7.49 5.27 1.44
N PRO A 76 -7.84 6.11 0.44
CA PRO A 76 -7.19 6.07 -0.86
C PRO A 76 -5.69 6.41 -0.79
N TRP A 77 -5.29 7.36 0.06
CA TRP A 77 -3.89 7.74 0.19
C TRP A 77 -3.07 6.64 0.87
N VAL A 78 -3.56 6.10 1.98
CA VAL A 78 -2.91 5.01 2.72
C VAL A 78 -2.78 3.75 1.85
N THR A 79 -3.85 3.38 1.14
CA THR A 79 -3.84 2.21 0.23
C THR A 79 -2.82 2.39 -0.91
N ARG A 80 -2.68 3.61 -1.45
CA ARG A 80 -1.70 3.92 -2.50
C ARG A 80 -0.25 3.83 -2.00
N LEU A 81 0.02 4.36 -0.81
CA LEU A 81 1.33 4.21 -0.16
C LEU A 81 1.67 2.73 0.06
N ALA A 82 0.70 1.96 0.56
CA ALA A 82 0.85 0.53 0.78
C ALA A 82 1.17 -0.24 -0.51
N ALA A 83 0.42 0.03 -1.58
CA ALA A 83 0.61 -0.62 -2.87
C ALA A 83 1.97 -0.27 -3.52
N LEU A 84 2.42 0.98 -3.39
CA LEU A 84 3.76 1.37 -3.86
C LEU A 84 4.86 0.67 -3.07
N HIS A 85 4.70 0.55 -1.75
CA HIS A 85 5.65 -0.17 -0.93
C HIS A 85 5.68 -1.67 -1.27
N LEU A 86 4.52 -2.32 -1.41
CA LEU A 86 4.46 -3.72 -1.84
C LEU A 86 5.08 -3.93 -3.23
N LYS A 87 4.87 -3.00 -4.16
CA LYS A 87 5.53 -3.04 -5.47
C LYS A 87 7.06 -2.97 -5.35
N ARG A 88 7.59 -2.15 -4.43
CA ARG A 88 9.03 -2.08 -4.14
C ARG A 88 9.53 -3.41 -3.61
N VAL A 89 8.87 -3.96 -2.58
CA VAL A 89 9.14 -5.27 -1.97
C VAL A 89 9.20 -6.38 -3.03
N LEU A 90 8.20 -6.45 -3.91
CA LEU A 90 8.16 -7.48 -4.95
C LEU A 90 9.30 -7.31 -5.97
N LYS A 91 9.69 -6.08 -6.28
CA LYS A 91 10.81 -5.80 -7.19
C LYS A 91 12.17 -6.10 -6.59
N THR A 92 12.37 -5.81 -5.31
CA THR A 92 13.67 -5.98 -4.64
C THR A 92 13.82 -7.36 -4.01
N GLY A 93 12.71 -8.06 -3.75
CA GLY A 93 12.67 -9.28 -2.94
C GLY A 93 12.86 -9.06 -1.45
N GLU A 94 13.06 -7.81 -1.02
CA GLU A 94 13.31 -7.46 0.38
C GLU A 94 12.04 -7.66 1.22
N ASP A 95 12.15 -8.38 2.34
CA ASP A 95 11.04 -8.69 3.25
C ASP A 95 9.89 -9.50 2.61
N LEU A 96 10.08 -10.06 1.41
CA LEU A 96 9.04 -10.79 0.72
C LEU A 96 8.61 -12.06 1.49
N GLU A 97 9.47 -12.63 2.33
CA GLU A 97 9.16 -13.78 3.17
C GLU A 97 8.19 -13.45 4.33
N LYS A 98 8.06 -12.17 4.69
CA LYS A 98 7.21 -11.72 5.79
C LYS A 98 5.77 -11.56 5.32
N THR A 99 4.83 -12.15 6.04
CA THR A 99 3.39 -11.91 5.80
C THR A 99 2.99 -10.48 6.15
N LEU A 100 3.59 -9.90 7.20
CA LEU A 100 3.34 -8.54 7.65
C LEU A 100 4.62 -7.71 7.50
N ILE A 101 4.55 -6.62 6.75
CA ILE A 101 5.68 -5.78 6.38
C ILE A 101 5.38 -4.35 6.83
N THR A 102 6.32 -3.75 7.55
CA THR A 102 6.19 -2.39 8.07
C THR A 102 7.16 -1.47 7.33
N PRO A 103 6.70 -0.59 6.43
CA PRO A 103 7.54 0.42 5.80
C PRO A 103 8.14 1.37 6.84
N SER A 104 9.36 1.85 6.57
CA SER A 104 9.93 2.97 7.30
C SER A 104 9.26 4.29 6.89
N LEU A 105 9.36 5.33 7.74
CA LEU A 105 8.94 6.68 7.36
C LEU A 105 9.63 7.16 6.07
N ALA A 106 10.91 6.83 5.87
CA ALA A 106 11.66 7.20 4.67
C ALA A 106 11.07 6.55 3.41
N ASP A 107 10.69 5.27 3.47
CA ASP A 107 9.98 4.61 2.37
C ASP A 107 8.66 5.33 2.07
N LEU A 108 7.88 5.66 3.10
CA LEU A 108 6.60 6.34 2.92
C LEU A 108 6.75 7.73 2.30
N GLU A 109 7.81 8.47 2.64
CA GLU A 109 8.15 9.74 2.02
C GLU A 109 8.46 9.60 0.54
N GLU A 110 9.26 8.61 0.17
CA GLU A 110 9.58 8.28 -1.22
C GLU A 110 8.30 7.91 -2.00
N HIS A 111 7.45 7.04 -1.44
CA HIS A 111 6.19 6.65 -2.06
C HIS A 111 5.24 7.84 -2.21
N SER A 112 5.18 8.73 -1.22
CA SER A 112 4.36 9.93 -1.28
C SER A 112 4.81 10.88 -2.38
N ALA A 113 6.13 11.06 -2.57
CA ALA A 113 6.68 11.85 -3.66
C ALA A 113 6.28 11.29 -5.03
N HIS A 114 6.31 9.96 -5.21
CA HIS A 114 5.83 9.30 -6.42
C HIS A 114 4.34 9.53 -6.70
N LEU A 115 3.51 9.75 -5.67
CA LEU A 115 2.09 10.07 -5.82
C LEU A 115 1.81 11.52 -6.20
N VAL A 116 2.74 12.45 -5.98
CA VAL A 116 2.55 13.88 -6.32
C VAL A 116 2.52 14.10 -7.84
N GLY A 117 3.08 13.16 -8.63
CA GLY A 117 2.91 13.12 -10.09
C GLY A 117 1.59 12.50 -10.59
N VAL A 118 0.70 12.07 -9.69
CA VAL A 118 -0.56 11.40 -10.01
C VAL A 118 -1.72 12.25 -9.46
N THR A 119 -2.24 13.16 -10.28
CA THR A 119 -3.52 13.83 -10.00
C THR A 119 -4.60 12.75 -9.89
N PRO A 120 -5.33 12.62 -8.77
CA PRO A 120 -6.47 11.73 -8.73
C PRO A 120 -7.52 12.25 -9.70
N ALA A 121 -8.01 11.39 -10.61
CA ALA A 121 -9.30 11.62 -11.22
C ALA A 121 -10.32 11.78 -10.09
N MET A 122 -10.96 12.95 -10.03
CA MET A 122 -12.11 13.21 -9.17
C MET A 122 -13.18 12.18 -9.54
N GLY A 123 -13.31 11.15 -8.71
CA GLY A 123 -14.26 10.05 -8.88
C GLY A 123 -15.29 10.08 -7.76
N ASP A 124 -16.41 10.72 -8.08
CA ASP A 124 -17.75 10.49 -7.57
C ASP A 124 -18.10 10.92 -6.14
N ALA A 125 -18.35 12.23 -6.00
CA ALA A 125 -19.28 12.76 -5.01
C ALA A 125 -20.72 12.40 -5.39
N THR A 126 -21.09 11.12 -5.38
CA THR A 126 -22.50 10.74 -5.39
C THR A 126 -23.01 10.76 -3.96
N GLY A 127 -23.59 11.90 -3.60
CA GLY A 127 -24.40 12.02 -2.40
C GLY A 127 -25.55 11.02 -2.42
N ARG A 128 -25.64 10.19 -1.38
CA ARG A 128 -26.92 9.73 -0.86
C ARG A 128 -26.88 9.85 0.65
N ARG A 129 -27.51 10.92 1.12
CA ARG A 129 -28.20 10.90 2.41
C ARG A 129 -29.35 9.91 2.28
N ALA A 130 -29.39 8.94 3.18
CA ALA A 130 -30.61 8.28 3.65
C ALA A 130 -30.50 8.23 5.17
#